data_AF-A0A7G8VGN3-F1
#
_entry.id   AF-A0A7G8VGN3-F1
#
_cell.length_a   1.000
_cell.length_b   1.000
_cell.length_c   1.000
_cell.angle_alpha   90.00
_cell.angle_beta   90.00
_cell.angle_gamma   90.00
#
_symmetry.space_group_name_H-M   'P 1'
#
loop_
_entity.id
_entity.type
_entity.pdbx_description
1 polymer ?
#
loop_
_entity_poly.entity_id
_entity_poly.type
_entity_poly.pdbx_seq_one_letter_code
_entity_poly.pdbx_strand_id
1 'polypeptide(L)'
;MTDTTPQRKDFRFFHRLRVRWAEVDMQKIVFNAHYLMYFDTAISDYWRAMALPYEEAMHSLGGDLYVRKATIDFRGSARMDDVIDVGMRCARIGNSSMTFEGGLFRQDQFLVGCELVYVFADPATQTSRPVPAALRDALTGFEAGEPMRTVETGDWDRLGEGASALRRAVFIEEQNIPEQMEWDAHDAVVLHAVARNRLGQVIATGRLLAAEEGVSHIGRMAVHRNLRSGGHGAAVMKVLEEAAQARGDREVALNAQRSAEHFYARLGYAPHGDGFDEAGIPHVEMRRTLR
;
A
#
# COMPACT_ATOMS: atom_id res chain seq x y z
N MET A 1 -23.36 -4.75 -18.89
CA MET A 1 -22.07 -5.26 -19.39
C MET A 1 -22.02 -5.14 -20.90
N THR A 2 -20.86 -4.77 -21.44
CA THR A 2 -20.60 -4.87 -22.88
C THR A 2 -20.73 -6.33 -23.31
N ASP A 3 -21.18 -6.59 -24.54
CA ASP A 3 -21.41 -7.95 -25.06
C ASP A 3 -20.09 -8.72 -25.33
N THR A 4 -18.95 -8.16 -24.89
CA THR A 4 -17.61 -8.68 -25.16
C THR A 4 -17.06 -9.32 -23.90
N THR A 5 -16.57 -10.56 -24.00
CA THR A 5 -15.92 -11.25 -22.89
C THR A 5 -14.68 -10.47 -22.42
N PRO A 6 -14.57 -10.12 -21.12
CA PRO A 6 -13.39 -9.44 -20.59
C PRO A 6 -12.10 -10.22 -20.83
N GLN A 7 -11.02 -9.51 -21.17
CA GLN A 7 -9.69 -10.05 -21.35
C GLN A 7 -8.77 -9.57 -20.24
N ARG A 8 -7.73 -10.34 -19.91
CA ARG A 8 -6.77 -9.96 -18.86
C ARG A 8 -6.15 -8.57 -19.09
N LYS A 9 -5.87 -8.21 -20.35
CA LYS A 9 -5.27 -6.91 -20.71
C LYS A 9 -6.17 -5.71 -20.38
N ASP A 10 -7.46 -5.93 -20.13
CA ASP A 10 -8.41 -4.89 -19.78
C ASP A 10 -8.24 -4.43 -18.31
N PHE A 11 -7.44 -5.15 -17.52
CA PHE A 11 -7.21 -4.89 -16.10
C PHE A 11 -5.74 -4.58 -15.84
N ARG A 12 -5.49 -3.47 -15.14
CA ARG A 12 -4.14 -3.11 -14.66
C ARG A 12 -3.77 -3.83 -13.36
N PHE A 13 -4.77 -4.11 -12.52
CA PHE A 13 -4.59 -4.70 -11.21
C PHE A 13 -5.16 -6.11 -11.15
N PHE A 14 -4.45 -7.00 -10.47
CA PHE A 14 -4.89 -8.36 -10.18
C PHE A 14 -4.61 -8.71 -8.72
N HIS A 15 -5.59 -9.29 -8.04
CA HIS A 15 -5.41 -10.03 -6.80
C HIS A 15 -5.32 -11.52 -7.12
N ARG A 16 -4.24 -12.18 -6.69
CA ARG A 16 -4.05 -13.62 -6.88
C ARG A 16 -4.42 -14.37 -5.62
N LEU A 17 -5.27 -15.39 -5.75
CA LEU A 17 -5.60 -16.30 -4.66
C LEU A 17 -5.66 -17.75 -5.13
N ARG A 18 -5.59 -18.66 -4.16
CA ARG A 18 -5.79 -20.11 -4.35
C ARG A 18 -7.13 -20.50 -3.75
N VAL A 19 -7.96 -21.19 -4.53
CA VAL A 19 -9.27 -21.68 -4.07
C VAL A 19 -9.09 -22.65 -2.91
N ARG A 20 -9.87 -22.45 -1.85
CA ARG A 20 -9.77 -23.21 -0.60
C ARG A 20 -10.87 -24.27 -0.51
N TRP A 21 -10.61 -25.32 0.27
CA TRP A 21 -11.53 -26.44 0.42
C TRP A 21 -12.93 -26.02 0.89
N ALA A 22 -12.99 -25.08 1.85
CA ALA A 22 -14.24 -24.59 2.41
C ALA A 22 -15.12 -23.82 1.41
N GLU A 23 -14.58 -23.47 0.24
CA GLU A 23 -15.28 -22.65 -0.76
C GLU A 23 -15.93 -23.51 -1.86
N VAL A 24 -15.70 -24.82 -1.85
CA VAL A 24 -16.18 -25.78 -2.87
C VAL A 24 -17.40 -26.54 -2.34
N ASP A 25 -18.44 -26.65 -3.17
CA ASP A 25 -19.67 -27.37 -2.80
C ASP A 25 -19.75 -28.79 -3.40
N MET A 26 -20.90 -29.44 -3.22
CA MET A 26 -21.15 -30.80 -3.69
C MET A 26 -21.09 -30.96 -5.22
N GLN A 27 -21.13 -29.87 -5.99
CA GLN A 27 -20.91 -29.86 -7.43
C GLN A 27 -19.41 -29.88 -7.80
N LYS A 28 -18.51 -29.90 -6.80
CA LYS A 28 -17.03 -29.91 -6.95
C LYS A 28 -16.48 -28.66 -7.64
N ILE A 29 -17.19 -27.55 -7.52
CA ILE A 29 -16.79 -26.23 -7.97
C ILE A 29 -16.97 -25.23 -6.82
N VAL A 30 -16.38 -24.04 -6.97
CA VAL A 30 -16.60 -22.96 -6.01
C VAL A 30 -18.09 -22.61 -5.94
N PHE A 31 -18.64 -22.57 -4.73
CA PHE A 31 -20.02 -22.16 -4.47
C PHE A 31 -20.23 -20.72 -4.93
N ASN A 32 -21.35 -20.47 -5.62
CA ASN A 32 -21.63 -19.23 -6.33
C ASN A 32 -21.43 -17.95 -5.50
N ALA A 33 -21.77 -17.97 -4.20
CA ALA A 33 -21.63 -16.81 -3.32
C ALA A 33 -20.17 -16.41 -3.05
N HIS A 34 -19.22 -17.35 -3.05
CA HIS A 34 -17.81 -17.07 -2.75
C HIS A 34 -17.14 -16.20 -3.81
N TYR A 35 -17.64 -16.21 -5.06
CA TYR A 35 -17.11 -15.33 -6.09
C TYR A 35 -17.23 -13.85 -5.70
N LEU A 36 -18.33 -13.44 -5.05
CA LEU A 36 -18.47 -12.06 -4.58
C LEU A 36 -17.45 -11.74 -3.49
N MET A 37 -17.12 -12.70 -2.61
CA MET A 37 -16.05 -12.55 -1.61
C MET A 37 -14.67 -12.41 -2.26
N TYR A 38 -14.41 -13.12 -3.37
CA TYR A 38 -13.17 -12.96 -4.12
C TYR A 38 -13.03 -11.56 -4.72
N PHE A 39 -14.10 -11.02 -5.32
CA PHE A 39 -14.11 -9.65 -5.83
C PHE A 39 -13.99 -8.59 -4.71
N ASP A 40 -14.61 -8.84 -3.55
CA ASP A 40 -14.48 -7.98 -2.37
C ASP A 40 -13.04 -7.98 -1.78
N THR A 41 -12.39 -9.14 -1.77
CA THR A 41 -10.97 -9.23 -1.40
C THR A 41 -10.11 -8.48 -2.42
N ALA A 42 -10.40 -8.63 -3.70
CA ALA A 42 -9.66 -7.97 -4.77
C ALA A 42 -9.83 -6.44 -4.75
N ILE A 43 -11.03 -5.91 -4.45
CA ILE A 43 -11.22 -4.46 -4.33
C ILE A 43 -10.44 -3.90 -3.15
N SER A 44 -10.32 -4.63 -2.04
CA SER A 44 -9.49 -4.24 -0.90
C SER A 44 -8.01 -4.11 -1.27
N ASP A 45 -7.47 -5.05 -2.05
CA ASP A 45 -6.09 -4.95 -2.55
C ASP A 45 -5.93 -3.89 -3.66
N TYR A 46 -6.98 -3.62 -4.44
CA TYR A 46 -6.98 -2.55 -5.43
C TYR A 46 -6.74 -1.19 -4.76
N TRP A 47 -7.38 -0.92 -3.61
CA TRP A 47 -7.09 0.29 -2.81
C TRP A 47 -5.64 0.35 -2.31
N ARG A 48 -5.08 -0.79 -1.88
CA ARG A 48 -3.65 -0.87 -1.53
C ARG A 48 -2.75 -0.57 -2.70
N ALA A 49 -3.06 -1.08 -3.90
CA ALA A 49 -2.31 -0.80 -5.12
C ALA A 49 -2.37 0.68 -5.53
N MET A 50 -3.45 1.38 -5.17
CA MET A 50 -3.59 2.83 -5.30
C MET A 50 -2.83 3.63 -4.23
N ALA A 51 -2.12 2.98 -3.32
CA ALA A 51 -1.45 3.61 -2.17
C ALA A 51 -2.43 4.33 -1.22
N LEU A 52 -3.68 3.88 -1.15
CA LEU A 52 -4.71 4.44 -0.28
C LEU A 52 -4.99 3.49 0.88
N PRO A 53 -4.69 3.89 2.14
CA PRO A 53 -5.17 3.15 3.29
C PRO A 53 -6.67 3.45 3.43
N TYR A 54 -7.51 2.47 3.11
CA TYR A 54 -8.94 2.69 2.79
C TYR A 54 -9.68 3.52 3.85
N GLU A 55 -9.61 3.09 5.11
CA GLU A 55 -10.35 3.71 6.21
C GLU A 55 -9.94 5.19 6.40
N GLU A 56 -8.64 5.44 6.50
CA GLU A 56 -8.08 6.76 6.71
C GLU A 56 -8.30 7.66 5.48
N ALA A 57 -8.22 7.11 4.27
CA ALA A 57 -8.50 7.80 3.03
C ALA A 57 -9.97 8.24 2.95
N MET A 58 -10.92 7.33 3.16
CA MET A 58 -12.36 7.63 3.15
C MET A 58 -12.72 8.65 4.24
N HIS A 59 -12.20 8.45 5.45
CA HIS A 59 -12.38 9.41 6.55
C HIS A 59 -11.87 10.82 6.18
N SER A 60 -10.68 10.93 5.59
CA SER A 60 -10.12 12.23 5.15
C SER A 60 -10.94 12.93 4.06
N LEU A 61 -11.70 12.15 3.30
CA LEU A 61 -12.60 12.63 2.25
C LEU A 61 -14.00 12.97 2.77
N GLY A 62 -14.27 12.71 4.06
CA GLY A 62 -15.56 13.00 4.71
C GLY A 62 -16.71 12.10 4.23
N GLY A 63 -16.43 10.89 3.76
CA GLY A 63 -17.45 9.95 3.28
C GLY A 63 -16.95 8.52 3.23
N ASP A 64 -17.81 7.60 2.81
CA ASP A 64 -17.47 6.18 2.63
C ASP A 64 -18.21 5.61 1.41
N LEU A 65 -17.81 4.40 0.97
CA LEU A 65 -18.36 3.72 -0.17
C LEU A 65 -19.32 2.60 0.24
N TYR A 66 -20.56 2.72 -0.22
CA TYR A 66 -21.60 1.73 0.03
C TYR A 66 -21.96 1.00 -1.25
N VAL A 67 -21.94 -0.33 -1.23
CA VAL A 67 -22.39 -1.15 -2.36
C VAL A 67 -23.88 -0.91 -2.58
N ARG A 68 -24.25 -0.39 -3.75
CA ARG A 68 -25.64 -0.20 -4.18
C ARG A 68 -26.14 -1.33 -5.07
N LYS A 69 -25.26 -1.95 -5.85
CA LYS A 69 -25.57 -3.05 -6.75
C LYS A 69 -24.33 -3.92 -6.93
N ALA A 70 -24.54 -5.23 -6.94
CA ALA A 70 -23.56 -6.22 -7.39
C ALA A 70 -24.22 -7.10 -8.47
N THR A 71 -23.50 -7.40 -9.54
CA THR A 71 -23.91 -8.34 -10.59
C THR A 71 -22.76 -9.28 -10.86
N ILE A 72 -23.07 -10.57 -10.96
CA ILE A 72 -22.10 -11.64 -11.22
C ILE A 72 -22.58 -12.43 -12.43
N ASP A 73 -21.67 -12.62 -13.39
CA ASP A 73 -21.92 -13.36 -14.62
C ASP A 73 -21.01 -14.58 -14.68
N PHE A 74 -21.61 -15.76 -14.56
CA PHE A 74 -20.90 -17.05 -14.59
C PHE A 74 -20.73 -17.55 -16.03
N ARG A 75 -19.49 -17.68 -16.50
CA ARG A 75 -19.14 -18.26 -17.81
C ARG A 75 -18.32 -19.57 -17.70
N GLY A 76 -17.82 -19.87 -16.51
CA GLY A 76 -17.07 -21.07 -16.17
C GLY A 76 -16.99 -21.23 -14.65
N SER A 77 -16.21 -22.21 -14.18
CA SER A 77 -16.09 -22.52 -12.76
C SER A 77 -14.65 -22.75 -12.35
N ALA A 78 -14.26 -22.17 -11.22
CA ALA A 78 -13.05 -22.51 -10.50
C ALA A 78 -13.26 -23.77 -9.65
N ARG A 79 -12.19 -24.52 -9.43
CA ARG A 79 -12.17 -25.78 -8.69
C ARG A 79 -11.20 -25.70 -7.53
N MET A 80 -11.28 -26.69 -6.63
CA MET A 80 -10.35 -26.83 -5.53
C MET A 80 -8.90 -26.74 -6.02
N ASP A 81 -8.09 -25.94 -5.31
CA ASP A 81 -6.66 -25.74 -5.55
C ASP A 81 -6.31 -24.96 -6.84
N ASP A 82 -7.30 -24.50 -7.62
CA ASP A 82 -7.05 -23.57 -8.72
C ASP A 82 -6.40 -22.29 -8.17
N VAL A 83 -5.34 -21.83 -8.86
CA VAL A 83 -4.79 -20.48 -8.68
C VAL A 83 -5.51 -19.56 -9.66
N ILE A 84 -6.21 -18.58 -9.13
CA ILE A 84 -7.01 -17.63 -9.90
C ILE A 84 -6.49 -16.22 -9.71
N ASP A 85 -6.62 -15.42 -10.76
CA ASP A 85 -6.33 -13.99 -10.74
C ASP A 85 -7.65 -13.23 -10.91
N VAL A 86 -7.94 -12.36 -9.95
CA VAL A 86 -9.12 -11.51 -9.92
C VAL A 86 -8.70 -10.10 -10.33
N GLY A 87 -8.97 -9.75 -11.57
CA GLY A 87 -8.74 -8.41 -12.10
C GLY A 87 -9.83 -7.45 -11.64
N MET A 88 -9.45 -6.23 -11.26
CA MET A 88 -10.38 -5.15 -10.91
C MET A 88 -9.99 -3.87 -11.63
N ARG A 89 -10.99 -3.09 -12.06
CA ARG A 89 -10.81 -1.75 -12.61
C ARG A 89 -11.99 -0.83 -12.28
N CYS A 90 -11.73 0.45 -12.11
CA CYS A 90 -12.78 1.47 -12.06
C CYS A 90 -13.23 1.79 -13.49
N ALA A 91 -14.39 1.28 -13.89
CA ALA A 91 -14.90 1.44 -15.25
C ALA A 91 -15.59 2.79 -15.48
N ARG A 92 -16.21 3.37 -14.45
CA ARG A 92 -16.93 4.65 -14.56
C ARG A 92 -17.02 5.35 -13.21
N ILE A 93 -16.91 6.68 -13.23
CA ILE A 93 -17.16 7.54 -12.07
C ILE A 93 -18.27 8.52 -12.42
N GLY A 94 -19.46 8.31 -11.85
CA GLY A 94 -20.62 9.20 -11.97
C GLY A 94 -20.53 10.44 -11.06
N ASN A 95 -21.66 11.07 -10.76
CA ASN A 95 -21.70 12.20 -9.83
C ASN A 95 -21.41 11.72 -8.39
N SER A 96 -22.23 10.80 -7.87
CA SER A 96 -22.12 10.27 -6.51
C SER A 96 -21.86 8.76 -6.45
N SER A 97 -21.60 8.12 -7.59
CA SER A 97 -21.39 6.69 -7.69
C SER A 97 -20.20 6.34 -8.56
N MET A 98 -19.68 5.13 -8.37
CA MET A 98 -18.58 4.55 -9.12
C MET A 98 -18.95 3.12 -9.51
N THR A 99 -18.61 2.73 -10.73
CA THR A 99 -18.77 1.36 -11.22
C THR A 99 -17.40 0.73 -11.34
N PHE A 100 -17.20 -0.37 -10.63
CA PHE A 100 -16.06 -1.25 -10.78
C PHE A 100 -16.46 -2.47 -11.57
N GLU A 101 -15.58 -2.87 -12.48
CA GLU A 101 -15.70 -4.13 -13.20
C GLU A 101 -14.61 -5.08 -12.74
N GLY A 102 -14.99 -6.35 -12.61
CA GLY A 102 -14.10 -7.43 -12.21
C GLY A 102 -14.13 -8.57 -13.22
N GLY A 103 -12.97 -9.20 -13.42
CA GLY A 103 -12.84 -10.42 -14.20
C GLY A 103 -12.01 -11.45 -13.46
N LEU A 104 -12.51 -12.68 -13.35
CA LEU A 104 -11.82 -13.79 -12.71
C LEU A 104 -11.28 -14.73 -13.77
N PHE A 105 -9.97 -15.00 -13.66
CA PHE A 105 -9.23 -15.78 -14.64
C PHE A 105 -8.50 -16.95 -14.00
N ARG A 106 -8.53 -18.11 -14.65
CA ARG A 106 -7.58 -19.21 -14.39
C ARG A 106 -6.59 -19.24 -15.54
N GLN A 107 -5.34 -18.85 -15.26
CA GLN A 107 -4.38 -18.50 -16.32
C GLN A 107 -5.01 -17.43 -17.24
N ASP A 108 -5.13 -17.68 -18.55
CA ASP A 108 -5.76 -16.77 -19.51
C ASP A 108 -7.26 -17.03 -19.72
N GLN A 109 -7.82 -18.08 -19.11
CA GLN A 109 -9.23 -18.44 -19.26
C GLN A 109 -10.11 -17.57 -18.36
N PHE A 110 -11.01 -16.78 -18.96
CA PHE A 110 -12.07 -16.07 -18.25
C PHE A 110 -13.12 -17.04 -17.70
N LEU A 111 -13.52 -16.87 -16.43
CA LEU A 111 -14.50 -17.74 -15.76
C LEU A 111 -15.72 -16.96 -15.26
N VAL A 112 -15.52 -15.83 -14.57
CA VAL A 112 -16.59 -15.09 -13.90
C VAL A 112 -16.38 -13.58 -14.07
N GLY A 113 -17.43 -12.86 -14.44
CA GLY A 113 -17.46 -11.40 -14.49
C GLY A 113 -18.18 -10.81 -13.28
N CYS A 114 -17.81 -9.61 -12.89
CA CYS A 114 -18.48 -8.85 -11.84
C CYS A 114 -18.65 -7.39 -12.22
N GLU A 115 -19.78 -6.80 -11.86
CA GLU A 115 -20.02 -5.37 -11.84
C GLU A 115 -20.44 -4.96 -10.42
N LEU A 116 -19.69 -4.05 -9.80
CA LEU A 116 -20.00 -3.46 -8.51
C LEU A 116 -20.29 -1.97 -8.69
N VAL A 117 -21.42 -1.50 -8.17
CA VAL A 117 -21.74 -0.07 -8.12
C VAL A 117 -21.67 0.38 -6.68
N TYR A 118 -20.70 1.24 -6.37
CA TYR A 118 -20.57 1.91 -5.09
C TYR A 118 -21.17 3.32 -5.16
N VAL A 119 -21.79 3.75 -4.06
CA VAL A 119 -22.24 5.13 -3.85
C VAL A 119 -21.38 5.74 -2.76
N PHE A 120 -20.82 6.92 -3.03
CA PHE A 120 -20.15 7.70 -2.00
C PHE A 120 -21.21 8.39 -1.15
N ALA A 121 -21.15 8.23 0.16
CA ALA A 121 -22.16 8.73 1.08
C ALA A 121 -21.56 9.23 2.39
N ASP A 122 -22.32 10.04 3.10
CA ASP A 122 -22.03 10.42 4.47
C ASP A 122 -22.15 9.20 5.40
N PRO A 123 -21.14 8.86 6.23
CA PRO A 123 -21.19 7.65 7.05
C PRO A 123 -22.21 7.73 8.19
N ALA A 124 -22.55 8.92 8.66
CA ALA A 124 -23.48 9.14 9.75
C ALA A 124 -24.94 9.09 9.28
N THR A 125 -25.26 9.70 8.14
CA THR A 125 -26.64 9.77 7.63
C THR A 125 -26.94 8.75 6.53
N GLN A 126 -25.91 8.11 5.96
CA GLN A 126 -26.00 7.21 4.79
C GLN A 126 -26.63 7.88 3.56
N THR A 127 -26.60 9.21 3.49
CA THR A 127 -27.09 9.96 2.33
C THR A 127 -25.98 10.17 1.30
N SER A 128 -26.33 10.00 0.02
CA SER A 128 -25.39 10.13 -1.09
C SER A 128 -24.73 11.52 -1.16
N ARG A 129 -23.43 11.55 -1.45
CA ARG A 129 -22.62 12.76 -1.68
C ARG A 129 -21.88 12.64 -3.01
N PRO A 130 -21.55 13.76 -3.68
CA PRO A 130 -20.67 13.72 -4.84
C PRO A 130 -19.35 13.02 -4.54
N VAL A 131 -18.85 12.21 -5.47
CA VAL A 131 -17.52 11.60 -5.38
C VAL A 131 -16.50 12.74 -5.37
N PRO A 132 -15.66 12.87 -4.32
CA PRO A 132 -14.70 13.97 -4.21
C PRO A 132 -13.72 14.01 -5.39
N ALA A 133 -13.34 15.22 -5.81
CA ALA A 133 -12.40 15.42 -6.92
C ALA A 133 -11.08 14.66 -6.70
N ALA A 134 -10.52 14.72 -5.50
CA ALA A 134 -9.27 14.02 -5.16
C ALA A 134 -9.38 12.48 -5.33
N LEU A 135 -10.53 11.88 -4.98
CA LEU A 135 -10.77 10.45 -5.19
C LEU A 135 -10.93 10.12 -6.67
N ARG A 136 -11.65 10.97 -7.42
CA ARG A 136 -11.79 10.84 -8.88
C ARG A 136 -10.43 10.90 -9.58
N ASP A 137 -9.58 11.84 -9.19
CA ASP A 137 -8.25 12.03 -9.77
C ASP A 137 -7.32 10.86 -9.41
N ALA A 138 -7.42 10.34 -8.18
CA ALA A 138 -6.67 9.15 -7.78
C ALA A 138 -7.06 7.91 -8.60
N LEU A 139 -8.36 7.65 -8.77
CA LEU A 139 -8.85 6.52 -9.55
C LEU A 139 -8.48 6.65 -11.03
N THR A 140 -8.70 7.83 -11.61
CA THR A 140 -8.39 8.09 -13.03
C THR A 140 -6.89 7.97 -13.29
N GLY A 141 -6.05 8.52 -12.41
CA GLY A 141 -4.60 8.40 -12.51
C GLY A 141 -4.10 6.95 -12.37
N PHE A 142 -4.71 6.16 -11.47
CA PHE A 142 -4.36 4.75 -11.34
C PHE A 142 -4.66 3.96 -12.63
N GLU A 143 -5.86 4.14 -13.20
CA GLU A 143 -6.28 3.48 -14.44
C GLU A 143 -5.45 3.94 -15.66
N ALA A 144 -5.03 5.21 -15.68
CA ALA A 144 -4.10 5.74 -16.69
C ALA A 144 -2.64 5.26 -16.49
N GLY A 145 -2.36 4.56 -15.40
CA GLY A 145 -1.05 4.01 -15.09
C GLY A 145 -0.05 5.00 -14.53
N GLU A 146 -0.53 6.14 -14.04
CA GLU A 146 0.30 7.17 -13.44
C GLU A 146 0.85 6.75 -12.06
N PRO A 147 1.90 7.42 -11.56
CA PRO A 147 2.41 7.17 -10.22
C PRO A 147 1.36 7.49 -9.15
N MET A 148 1.16 6.56 -8.21
CA MET A 148 0.25 6.73 -7.06
C MET A 148 0.91 7.28 -5.81
N ARG A 149 2.21 7.51 -5.89
CA ARG A 149 3.00 8.11 -4.82
C ARG A 149 4.02 9.09 -5.39
N THR A 150 4.30 10.13 -4.64
CA THR A 150 5.51 10.95 -4.78
C THR A 150 6.38 10.73 -3.57
N VAL A 151 7.68 10.95 -3.71
CA VAL A 151 8.63 10.97 -2.59
C VAL A 151 9.33 12.30 -2.60
N GLU A 152 9.35 12.98 -1.45
CA GLU A 152 10.03 14.26 -1.28
C GLU A 152 11.00 14.18 -0.11
N THR A 153 12.10 14.93 -0.22
CA THR A 153 13.06 15.13 0.86
C THR A 153 12.96 16.58 1.36
N GLY A 154 13.24 16.80 2.64
CA GLY A 154 13.13 18.12 3.25
C GLY A 154 13.54 18.13 4.72
N ASP A 155 13.48 19.32 5.31
CA ASP A 155 13.69 19.52 6.75
C ASP A 155 12.42 19.16 7.56
N TRP A 156 12.56 19.28 8.88
CA TRP A 156 11.48 19.00 9.82
C TRP A 156 10.34 20.01 9.75
N ASP A 157 10.63 21.29 9.51
CA ASP A 157 9.60 22.32 9.40
C ASP A 157 8.62 22.02 8.27
N ARG A 158 9.12 21.45 7.16
CA ARG A 158 8.29 21.06 6.02
C ARG A 158 7.63 19.69 6.17
N LEU A 159 8.36 18.69 6.65
CA LEU A 159 7.93 17.28 6.58
C LEU A 159 7.50 16.68 7.93
N GLY A 160 7.84 17.36 9.04
CA GLY A 160 7.73 16.84 10.39
C GLY A 160 6.30 16.52 10.82
N GLU A 161 5.30 17.30 10.43
CA GLU A 161 3.91 17.04 10.79
C GLU A 161 3.44 15.67 10.28
N GLY A 162 3.59 15.42 8.98
CA GLY A 162 3.17 14.17 8.35
C GLY A 162 4.04 12.98 8.74
N ALA A 163 5.37 13.19 8.85
CA ALA A 163 6.28 12.17 9.34
C ALA A 163 5.95 11.76 10.78
N SER A 164 5.63 12.73 11.65
CA SER A 164 5.28 12.47 13.06
C SER A 164 3.97 11.72 13.19
N ALA A 165 2.95 12.08 12.41
CA ALA A 165 1.68 11.36 12.42
C ALA A 165 1.86 9.88 12.05
N LEU A 166 2.64 9.59 11.00
CA LEU A 166 2.92 8.21 10.60
C LEU A 166 3.79 7.47 11.62
N ARG A 167 4.82 8.12 12.16
CA ARG A 167 5.74 7.53 13.16
C ARG A 167 4.99 7.20 14.45
N ARG A 168 4.07 8.06 14.91
CA ARG A 168 3.20 7.75 16.05
C ARG A 168 2.36 6.50 15.80
N ALA A 169 1.69 6.43 14.65
CA ALA A 169 0.85 5.27 14.31
C ALA A 169 1.65 3.95 14.25
N VAL A 170 2.88 3.99 13.72
CA VAL A 170 3.69 2.77 13.53
C VAL A 170 4.51 2.40 14.75
N PHE A 171 5.20 3.35 15.39
CA PHE A 171 6.13 3.06 16.47
C PHE A 171 5.43 3.04 17.83
N ILE A 172 4.58 4.03 18.10
CA ILE A 172 3.92 4.15 19.41
C ILE A 172 2.69 3.25 19.46
N GLU A 173 1.73 3.44 18.54
CA GLU A 173 0.43 2.77 18.62
C GLU A 173 0.52 1.29 18.22
N GLU A 174 1.26 0.96 17.15
CA GLU A 174 1.36 -0.41 16.66
C GLU A 174 2.47 -1.21 17.37
N GLN A 175 3.67 -0.65 17.51
CA GLN A 175 4.82 -1.36 18.09
C GLN A 175 4.97 -1.17 19.60
N ASN A 176 4.15 -0.33 20.22
CA ASN A 176 4.18 -0.04 21.66
C ASN A 176 5.53 0.53 22.15
N ILE A 177 6.24 1.26 21.29
CA ILE A 177 7.45 1.99 21.68
C ILE A 177 7.03 3.18 22.56
N PRO A 178 7.63 3.39 23.74
CA PRO A 178 7.30 4.53 24.60
C PRO A 178 7.48 5.86 23.87
N GLU A 179 6.50 6.77 23.97
CA GLU A 179 6.50 8.05 23.24
C GLU A 179 7.76 8.88 23.47
N GLN A 180 8.32 8.86 24.69
CA GLN A 180 9.54 9.59 25.03
C GLN A 180 10.80 9.08 24.32
N MET A 181 10.77 7.89 23.71
CA MET A 181 11.89 7.32 22.94
C MET A 181 11.81 7.65 21.44
N GLU A 182 10.63 8.04 20.96
CA GLU A 182 10.39 8.20 19.52
C GLU A 182 11.05 9.48 18.97
N TRP A 183 10.94 10.57 19.71
CA TRP A 183 11.37 11.90 19.31
C TRP A 183 12.75 12.22 19.88
N ASP A 184 13.65 12.78 19.06
CA ASP A 184 14.97 13.19 19.51
C ASP A 184 15.43 14.53 18.88
N ALA A 185 16.55 15.05 19.36
CA ALA A 185 17.09 16.32 18.89
C ALA A 185 17.55 16.31 17.43
N HIS A 186 17.78 15.14 16.83
CA HIS A 186 18.18 15.04 15.42
C HIS A 186 17.03 15.37 14.50
N ASP A 187 15.78 15.12 14.90
CA ASP A 187 14.61 15.38 14.07
C ASP A 187 14.62 16.82 13.54
N ALA A 188 15.02 17.80 14.35
CA ALA A 188 15.06 19.22 13.96
C ALA A 188 16.15 19.59 12.92
N VAL A 189 17.19 18.77 12.74
CA VAL A 189 18.40 19.17 12.01
C VAL A 189 18.79 18.26 10.85
N VAL A 190 18.18 17.08 10.74
CA VAL A 190 18.54 16.10 9.70
C VAL A 190 17.62 16.14 8.49
N LEU A 191 18.06 15.50 7.41
CA LEU A 191 17.25 15.35 6.21
C LEU A 191 16.19 14.27 6.45
N HIS A 192 14.95 14.60 6.15
CA HIS A 192 13.82 13.65 6.16
C HIS A 192 13.38 13.34 4.74
N ALA A 193 12.75 12.19 4.56
CA ALA A 193 12.06 11.82 3.35
C ALA A 193 10.67 11.28 3.69
N VAL A 194 9.66 11.71 2.95
CA VAL A 194 8.29 11.18 3.06
C VAL A 194 7.79 10.73 1.69
N ALA A 195 7.08 9.61 1.65
CA ALA A 195 6.26 9.24 0.51
C ALA A 195 4.83 9.68 0.75
N ARG A 196 4.24 10.42 -0.19
CA ARG A 196 2.84 10.85 -0.15
C ARG A 196 2.01 10.14 -1.21
N ASN A 197 0.79 9.75 -0.87
CA ASN A 197 -0.17 9.27 -1.86
C ASN A 197 -0.87 10.43 -2.59
N ARG A 198 -1.76 10.12 -3.53
CA ARG A 198 -2.51 11.13 -4.29
C ARG A 198 -3.51 11.96 -3.48
N LEU A 199 -3.79 11.58 -2.23
CA LEU A 199 -4.58 12.38 -1.30
C LEU A 199 -3.70 13.27 -0.40
N GLY A 200 -2.38 13.30 -0.62
CA GLY A 200 -1.42 14.08 0.16
C GLY A 200 -1.01 13.45 1.49
N GLN A 201 -1.54 12.26 1.82
CA GLN A 201 -1.25 11.57 3.07
C GLN A 201 0.16 10.97 3.04
N VAL A 202 0.90 11.12 4.14
CA VAL A 202 2.21 10.47 4.30
C VAL A 202 2.00 8.99 4.59
N ILE A 203 2.52 8.12 3.72
CA ILE A 203 2.35 6.67 3.76
C ILE A 203 3.65 5.91 4.05
N ALA A 204 4.79 6.57 3.89
CA ALA A 204 6.10 6.09 4.33
C ALA A 204 6.98 7.28 4.72
N THR A 205 7.91 7.07 5.64
CA THR A 205 8.88 8.09 6.07
C THR A 205 10.20 7.45 6.48
N GLY A 206 11.25 8.26 6.49
CA GLY A 206 12.58 7.92 7.00
C GLY A 206 13.42 9.18 7.14
N ARG A 207 14.56 9.08 7.83
CA ARG A 207 15.51 10.19 7.98
C ARG A 207 16.93 9.72 7.71
N LEU A 208 17.77 10.64 7.23
CA LEU A 208 19.19 10.43 6.98
C LEU A 208 20.01 11.28 7.94
N LEU A 209 20.66 10.62 8.90
CA LEU A 209 21.64 11.24 9.77
C LEU A 209 22.92 11.57 8.99
N ALA A 210 23.68 12.55 9.49
CA ALA A 210 24.95 12.95 8.90
C ALA A 210 25.96 11.80 8.93
N ALA A 211 26.90 11.80 7.99
CA ALA A 211 27.92 10.79 7.94
C ALA A 211 29.04 11.04 8.96
N GLU A 212 29.41 9.99 9.68
CA GLU A 212 30.64 9.93 10.47
C GLU A 212 31.63 9.01 9.74
N GLU A 213 32.85 9.48 9.52
CA GLU A 213 33.88 8.76 8.75
C GLU A 213 33.42 8.28 7.35
N GLY A 214 32.45 8.98 6.75
CA GLY A 214 31.88 8.66 5.43
C GLY A 214 30.80 7.57 5.45
N VAL A 215 30.29 7.21 6.62
CA VAL A 215 29.15 6.29 6.81
C VAL A 215 27.96 7.09 7.34
N SER A 216 26.89 7.19 6.56
CA SER A 216 25.63 7.80 6.99
C SER A 216 24.69 6.79 7.61
N HIS A 217 23.69 7.24 8.36
CA HIS A 217 22.74 6.34 9.01
C HIS A 217 21.30 6.68 8.62
N ILE A 218 20.56 5.69 8.11
CA ILE A 218 19.11 5.81 7.88
C ILE A 218 18.37 5.27 9.10
N GLY A 219 17.43 6.06 9.62
CA GLY A 219 16.62 5.70 10.77
C GLY A 219 15.17 6.13 10.62
N ARG A 220 14.35 5.80 11.64
CA ARG A 220 12.93 6.15 11.72
C ARG A 220 12.14 5.77 10.46
N MET A 221 12.50 4.63 9.87
CA MET A 221 11.83 4.07 8.70
C MET A 221 10.46 3.52 9.11
N ALA A 222 9.39 4.14 8.65
CA ALA A 222 8.02 3.69 8.90
C ALA A 222 7.22 3.62 7.60
N VAL A 223 6.36 2.61 7.48
CA VAL A 223 5.40 2.46 6.38
C VAL A 223 4.05 2.12 6.98
N HIS A 224 3.00 2.78 6.50
CA HIS A 224 1.63 2.54 6.93
C HIS A 224 1.29 1.05 6.86
N ARG A 225 0.75 0.47 7.93
CA ARG A 225 0.55 -1.00 8.06
C ARG A 225 -0.19 -1.62 6.88
N ASN A 226 -1.25 -0.95 6.42
CA ASN A 226 -2.10 -1.40 5.32
C ASN A 226 -1.42 -1.29 3.94
N LEU A 227 -0.28 -0.62 3.83
CA LEU A 227 0.43 -0.36 2.57
C LEU A 227 1.82 -1.00 2.52
N ARG A 228 2.17 -1.80 3.54
CA ARG A 228 3.40 -2.60 3.53
C ARG A 228 3.43 -3.53 2.31
N SER A 229 4.63 -3.87 1.86
CA SER A 229 4.86 -4.65 0.64
C SER A 229 4.46 -3.95 -0.67
N GLY A 230 3.92 -2.72 -0.64
CA GLY A 230 3.65 -1.88 -1.82
C GLY A 230 4.86 -1.12 -2.39
N GLY A 231 6.06 -1.36 -1.86
CA GLY A 231 7.29 -0.70 -2.31
C GLY A 231 7.50 0.75 -1.84
N HIS A 232 6.65 1.25 -0.92
CA HIS A 232 6.76 2.63 -0.40
C HIS A 232 8.03 2.86 0.42
N GLY A 233 8.38 1.93 1.31
CA GLY A 233 9.62 2.00 2.09
C GLY A 233 10.87 1.97 1.21
N ALA A 234 10.88 1.13 0.17
CA ALA A 234 11.99 1.07 -0.79
C ALA A 234 12.15 2.38 -1.57
N ALA A 235 11.04 3.07 -1.88
CA ALA A 235 11.08 4.37 -2.53
C ALA A 235 11.67 5.47 -1.62
N VAL A 236 11.39 5.42 -0.32
CA VAL A 236 12.01 6.30 0.68
C VAL A 236 13.50 5.99 0.84
N MET A 237 13.88 4.71 0.95
CA MET A 237 15.28 4.29 1.01
C MET A 237 16.08 4.84 -0.17
N LYS A 238 15.55 4.69 -1.39
CA LYS A 238 16.21 5.15 -2.61
C LYS A 238 16.56 6.64 -2.57
N VAL A 239 15.63 7.52 -2.18
CA VAL A 239 15.92 8.97 -2.17
C VAL A 239 16.89 9.36 -1.05
N LEU A 240 16.88 8.66 0.08
CA LEU A 240 17.83 8.89 1.17
C LEU A 240 19.23 8.42 0.77
N GLU A 241 19.35 7.28 0.09
CA GLU A 241 20.60 6.79 -0.49
C GLU A 241 21.15 7.76 -1.54
N GLU A 242 20.30 8.26 -2.45
CA GLU A 242 20.69 9.28 -3.45
C GLU A 242 21.19 10.57 -2.78
N ALA A 243 20.55 11.01 -1.69
CA ALA A 243 20.99 12.17 -0.92
C ALA A 243 22.33 11.93 -0.21
N ALA A 244 22.54 10.76 0.37
CA ALA A 244 23.81 10.36 0.99
C ALA A 244 24.94 10.32 -0.06
N GLN A 245 24.68 9.74 -1.23
CA GLN A 245 25.62 9.70 -2.33
C GLN A 245 25.97 11.11 -2.84
N ALA A 246 24.97 11.99 -3.00
CA ALA A 246 25.18 13.36 -3.44
C ALA A 246 26.01 14.18 -2.43
N ARG A 247 25.92 13.85 -1.14
CA ARG A 247 26.76 14.44 -0.08
C ARG A 247 28.21 13.93 -0.10
N GLY A 248 28.49 12.83 -0.80
CA GLY A 248 29.80 12.20 -0.89
C GLY A 248 30.01 11.06 0.12
N ASP A 249 28.93 10.55 0.71
CA ASP A 249 29.00 9.42 1.64
C ASP A 249 29.35 8.13 0.88
N ARG A 250 30.12 7.25 1.52
CA ARG A 250 30.62 6.00 0.91
C ARG A 250 29.77 4.79 1.29
N GLU A 251 29.07 4.88 2.40
CA GLU A 251 28.28 3.79 2.96
C GLU A 251 27.04 4.34 3.68
N VAL A 252 26.00 3.53 3.70
CA VAL A 252 24.80 3.75 4.52
C VAL A 252 24.66 2.58 5.48
N ALA A 253 24.51 2.90 6.76
CA ALA A 253 24.14 1.98 7.82
C ALA A 253 22.67 2.21 8.24
N LEU A 254 22.06 1.20 8.85
CA LEU A 254 20.76 1.29 9.50
C LEU A 254 20.64 0.22 10.59
N ASN A 255 19.81 0.50 11.58
CA ASN A 255 19.42 -0.49 12.58
C ASN A 255 18.11 -1.15 12.12
N ALA A 256 18.20 -2.35 11.55
CA ALA A 256 17.04 -3.10 11.10
C ALA A 256 16.44 -3.88 12.25
N GLN A 257 15.12 -3.80 12.44
CA GLN A 257 14.39 -4.83 13.18
C GLN A 257 14.63 -6.18 12.50
N ARG A 258 14.84 -7.25 13.27
CA ARG A 258 15.07 -8.61 12.73
C ARG A 258 13.94 -9.06 11.79
N SER A 259 12.71 -8.63 12.04
CA SER A 259 11.55 -8.87 11.17
C SER A 259 11.65 -8.19 9.79
N ALA A 260 12.43 -7.12 9.67
CA ALA A 260 12.63 -6.34 8.45
C ALA A 260 13.96 -6.65 7.72
N GLU A 261 14.78 -7.56 8.24
CA GLU A 261 16.10 -7.90 7.69
C GLU A 261 16.02 -8.32 6.22
N HIS A 262 15.03 -9.16 5.86
CA HIS A 262 14.79 -9.57 4.47
C HIS A 262 14.37 -8.41 3.55
N PHE A 263 13.70 -7.38 4.09
CA PHE A 263 13.37 -6.20 3.30
C PHE A 263 14.64 -5.45 2.90
N TYR A 264 15.54 -5.18 3.84
CA TYR A 264 16.81 -4.48 3.57
C TYR A 264 17.80 -5.33 2.77
N ALA A 265 17.85 -6.64 3.00
CA ALA A 265 18.68 -7.56 2.21
C ALA A 265 18.35 -7.50 0.71
N ARG A 266 17.07 -7.39 0.34
CA ARG A 266 16.65 -7.21 -1.06
C ARG A 266 17.06 -5.87 -1.66
N LEU A 267 17.34 -4.87 -0.81
CA LEU A 267 17.89 -3.57 -1.23
C LEU A 267 19.43 -3.59 -1.25
N GLY A 268 20.07 -4.73 -0.97
CA GLY A 268 21.52 -4.87 -1.02
C GLY A 268 22.25 -4.53 0.28
N TYR A 269 21.53 -4.40 1.40
CA TYR A 269 22.14 -4.28 2.72
C TYR A 269 22.57 -5.65 3.24
N ALA A 270 23.71 -5.71 3.92
CA ALA A 270 24.21 -6.90 4.58
C ALA A 270 24.27 -6.69 6.11
N PRO A 271 23.96 -7.70 6.93
CA PRO A 271 24.15 -7.62 8.37
C PRO A 271 25.60 -7.30 8.74
N HIS A 272 25.78 -6.47 9.76
CA HIS A 272 27.08 -6.09 10.31
C HIS A 272 27.04 -6.22 11.84
N GLY A 273 27.96 -7.01 12.40
CA GLY A 273 28.03 -7.25 13.84
C GLY A 273 26.93 -8.17 14.40
N ASP A 274 26.85 -8.21 15.72
CA ASP A 274 25.89 -9.03 16.46
C ASP A 274 24.52 -8.34 16.60
N GLY A 275 23.50 -9.13 16.92
CA GLY A 275 22.17 -8.58 17.24
C GLY A 275 22.15 -7.87 18.58
N PHE A 276 21.29 -6.86 18.69
CA PHE A 276 21.05 -6.14 19.94
C PHE A 276 19.54 -5.89 20.14
N ASP A 277 19.17 -5.46 21.34
CA ASP A 277 17.79 -5.08 21.68
C ASP A 277 17.67 -3.56 21.72
N GLU A 278 16.61 -3.03 21.11
CA GLU A 278 16.25 -1.60 21.19
C GLU A 278 14.76 -1.51 21.48
N ALA A 279 14.40 -0.90 22.62
CA ALA A 279 13.03 -0.79 23.12
C ALA A 279 12.28 -2.14 23.22
N GLY A 280 12.97 -3.24 23.53
CA GLY A 280 12.37 -4.59 23.61
C GLY A 280 12.16 -5.26 22.26
N ILE A 281 12.70 -4.68 21.18
CA ILE A 281 12.60 -5.22 19.83
C ILE A 281 14.00 -5.69 19.39
N PRO A 282 14.15 -6.94 18.91
CA PRO A 282 15.41 -7.42 18.37
C PRO A 282 15.81 -6.70 17.08
N HIS A 283 17.04 -6.20 17.06
CA HIS A 283 17.65 -5.47 15.95
C HIS A 283 18.99 -6.07 15.51
N VAL A 284 19.45 -5.60 14.35
CA VAL A 284 20.78 -5.85 13.78
C VAL A 284 21.19 -4.65 12.95
N GLU A 285 22.45 -4.24 13.04
CA GLU A 285 22.97 -3.23 12.13
C GLU A 285 23.11 -3.86 10.73
N MET A 286 22.68 -3.14 9.70
CA MET A 286 22.91 -3.54 8.32
C MET A 286 23.55 -2.40 7.55
N ARG A 287 24.48 -2.72 6.65
CA ARG A 287 25.27 -1.75 5.88
C ARG A 287 25.21 -2.03 4.39
N ARG A 288 25.32 -0.97 3.60
CA ARG A 288 25.42 -1.01 2.15
C ARG A 288 26.39 0.04 1.64
N THR A 289 27.39 -0.39 0.87
CA THR A 289 28.30 0.51 0.17
C THR A 289 27.57 1.24 -0.96
N LEU A 290 27.73 2.56 -1.00
CA LEU A 290 27.25 3.41 -2.09
C LEU A 290 28.27 3.37 -3.24
N ARG A 291 27.78 3.26 -4.48
CA ARG A 291 28.60 3.22 -5.70
C ARG A 291 28.40 4.48 -6.51
#